data_AF-A0A963J977-F1
#
_entry.id   AF-A0A963J977-F1
#
_cell.length_a   1.000
_cell.length_b   1.000
_cell.length_c   1.000
_cell.angle_alpha   90.00
_cell.angle_beta   90.00
_cell.angle_gamma   90.00
#
_symmetry.space_group_name_H-M   'P 1'
#
loop_
_entity.id
_entity.type
_entity.pdbx_description
1 polymer ?
#
loop_
_entity_poly.entity_id
_entity_poly.type
_entity_poly.pdbx_seq_one_letter_code
_entity_poly.pdbx_strand_id
1 'polypeptide(L)'
;MNKTTTSGADIVDWRPEDEQFWESTGRKIAYRNLWISIPALLCGFAVWGMWGIITVQMLNLGYPFSQAELFTLTAIAGLAGATMRIPASFLIRLSGGRNTIFLTTAMLLAPAIGTGIVLQHPEWPLWSFQLMALWCGVGGGNFASSMSNISTFFPKRLQGTGLGLNAGLGNFGVTTMQIV
;
A
#
# COMPACT_ATOMS: atom_id res chain seq x y z
N MET A 1 -35.59 -0.39 -13.02
CA MET A 1 -34.79 -1.59 -12.71
C MET A 1 -33.47 -1.49 -13.47
N ASN A 2 -32.40 -1.01 -12.83
CA ASN A 2 -31.08 -0.95 -13.46
C ASN A 2 -30.50 -2.36 -13.51
N LYS A 3 -30.39 -2.94 -14.72
CA LYS A 3 -29.61 -4.15 -14.95
C LYS A 3 -28.15 -3.78 -14.76
N THR A 4 -27.58 -4.10 -13.61
CA THR A 4 -26.14 -4.07 -13.40
C THR A 4 -25.55 -5.05 -14.42
N THR A 5 -24.90 -4.53 -15.46
CA THR A 5 -24.12 -5.33 -16.40
C THR A 5 -22.98 -5.97 -15.63
N THR A 6 -23.18 -7.17 -15.09
CA THR A 6 -22.11 -7.96 -14.49
C THR A 6 -21.20 -8.42 -15.62
N SER A 7 -19.99 -7.88 -15.67
CA SER A 7 -18.97 -8.40 -16.56
C SER A 7 -18.63 -9.83 -16.10
N GLY A 8 -18.16 -10.69 -17.00
CA GLY A 8 -17.74 -12.06 -16.65
C GLY A 8 -16.56 -12.12 -15.64
N ALA A 9 -16.02 -10.97 -15.24
CA ALA A 9 -14.93 -10.84 -14.27
C ALA A 9 -15.41 -10.57 -12.83
N ASP A 10 -16.67 -10.21 -12.62
CA ASP A 10 -17.18 -9.85 -11.29
C ASP A 10 -17.76 -11.08 -10.57
N ILE A 11 -17.43 -11.24 -9.28
CA ILE A 11 -17.83 -12.41 -8.49
C ILE A 11 -19.22 -12.16 -7.89
N VAL A 12 -20.21 -12.94 -8.33
CA VAL A 12 -21.60 -12.85 -7.84
C VAL A 12 -21.90 -13.89 -6.75
N ASP A 13 -21.42 -15.12 -6.91
CA ASP A 13 -21.50 -16.19 -5.90
C ASP A 13 -20.11 -16.43 -5.28
N TRP A 14 -19.99 -16.18 -3.98
CA TRP A 14 -18.75 -16.37 -3.22
C TRP A 14 -19.03 -17.09 -1.89
N ARG A 15 -18.73 -18.39 -1.85
CA ARG A 15 -18.95 -19.26 -0.70
C ARG A 15 -17.66 -19.90 -0.20
N PRO A 16 -16.70 -19.12 0.34
CA PRO A 16 -15.37 -19.62 0.69
C PRO A 16 -15.39 -20.68 1.79
N GLU A 17 -16.44 -20.74 2.62
CA GLU A 17 -16.62 -21.73 3.69
C GLU A 17 -17.19 -23.07 3.18
N ASP A 18 -17.69 -23.15 1.94
CA ASP A 18 -18.12 -24.41 1.33
C ASP A 18 -16.90 -25.13 0.74
N GLU A 19 -16.58 -26.31 1.28
CA GLU A 19 -15.36 -27.04 0.94
C GLU A 19 -15.33 -27.45 -0.55
N GLN A 20 -16.48 -27.80 -1.13
CA GLN A 20 -16.56 -28.20 -2.54
C GLN A 20 -16.36 -26.99 -3.47
N PHE A 21 -16.95 -25.85 -3.14
CA PHE A 21 -16.71 -24.59 -3.84
C PHE A 21 -15.25 -24.15 -3.70
N TRP A 22 -14.68 -24.24 -2.49
CA TRP A 22 -13.31 -23.85 -2.22
C TRP A 22 -12.31 -24.64 -3.06
N GLU A 23 -12.40 -25.97 -3.05
CA GLU A 23 -11.45 -26.82 -3.77
C GLU A 23 -11.63 -26.73 -5.31
N SER A 24 -12.85 -26.52 -5.80
CA SER A 24 -13.10 -26.38 -7.24
C SER A 24 -12.73 -25.01 -7.81
N THR A 25 -13.09 -23.93 -7.10
CA THR A 25 -13.07 -22.56 -7.65
C THR A 25 -12.45 -21.55 -6.70
N GLY A 26 -12.91 -21.51 -5.44
CA GLY A 26 -12.59 -20.46 -4.47
C GLY A 26 -11.10 -20.31 -4.21
N ARG A 27 -10.39 -21.43 -4.00
CA ARG A 27 -8.95 -21.45 -3.72
C ARG A 27 -8.14 -20.76 -4.82
N LYS A 28 -8.42 -21.07 -6.09
CA LYS A 28 -7.68 -20.49 -7.22
C LYS A 28 -7.85 -18.96 -7.29
N ILE A 29 -9.07 -18.47 -7.05
CA ILE A 29 -9.38 -17.04 -7.08
C ILE A 29 -8.74 -16.32 -5.89
N ALA A 30 -8.82 -16.90 -4.69
CA ALA A 30 -8.26 -16.34 -3.46
C ALA A 30 -6.74 -16.17 -3.55
N TYR A 31 -6.02 -17.22 -3.97
CA TYR A 31 -4.57 -17.17 -4.12
C TYR A 31 -4.12 -16.26 -5.26
N ARG A 32 -4.88 -16.15 -6.35
CA ARG A 32 -4.60 -15.17 -7.40
C ARG A 32 -4.67 -13.74 -6.86
N ASN A 33 -5.70 -13.41 -6.08
CA ASN A 33 -5.82 -12.10 -5.45
C ASN A 33 -4.71 -11.85 -4.42
N LEU A 34 -4.34 -12.87 -3.63
CA LEU A 34 -3.24 -12.81 -2.67
C LEU A 34 -1.91 -12.48 -3.37
N TRP A 35 -1.57 -13.20 -4.43
CA TRP A 35 -0.31 -12.99 -5.17
C TRP A 35 -0.24 -11.68 -5.94
N ILE A 36 -1.37 -11.03 -6.22
CA ILE A 36 -1.41 -9.66 -6.76
C ILE A 36 -1.31 -8.64 -5.62
N SER A 37 -1.92 -8.92 -4.47
CA SER A 37 -1.94 -8.04 -3.31
C SER A 37 -0.57 -7.91 -2.65
N ILE A 38 0.19 -9.01 -2.54
CA ILE A 38 1.53 -9.02 -1.93
C ILE A 38 2.49 -8.00 -2.58
N PRO A 39 2.75 -8.04 -3.91
CA PRO A 39 3.67 -7.08 -4.53
C PRO A 39 3.14 -5.65 -4.49
N ALA A 40 1.82 -5.44 -4.62
CA ALA A 40 1.23 -4.11 -4.47
C ALA A 40 1.42 -3.53 -3.05
N LEU A 41 1.27 -4.38 -2.03
CA LEU A 41 1.49 -4.00 -0.64
C LEU A 41 2.98 -3.78 -0.35
N LEU A 42 3.86 -4.61 -0.92
CA LEU A 42 5.31 -4.43 -0.86
C LEU A 42 5.73 -3.05 -1.40
N CYS A 43 5.24 -2.67 -2.58
CA CYS A 43 5.46 -1.31 -3.11
C CYS A 43 4.90 -0.23 -2.18
N GLY A 44 3.72 -0.46 -1.59
CA GLY A 44 3.14 0.43 -0.58
C GLY A 44 4.06 0.67 0.61
N PHE A 45 4.63 -0.39 1.17
CA PHE A 45 5.58 -0.28 2.29
C PHE A 45 6.91 0.33 1.89
N ALA A 46 7.44 0.01 0.71
CA ALA A 46 8.67 0.60 0.18
C ALA A 46 8.53 2.13 0.06
N VAL A 47 7.47 2.61 -0.60
CA VAL A 47 7.21 4.04 -0.78
C VAL A 47 6.88 4.72 0.54
N TRP A 48 6.15 4.06 1.44
CA TRP A 48 5.85 4.63 2.75
C TRP A 48 7.12 4.80 3.61
N GLY A 49 8.00 3.79 3.61
CA GLY A 49 9.21 3.74 4.43
C GLY A 49 10.44 4.43 3.84
N MET A 50 10.40 4.93 2.59
CA MET A 50 11.57 5.46 1.90
C MET A 50 12.23 6.66 2.59
N TRP A 51 11.46 7.50 3.29
CA TRP A 51 11.99 8.70 3.96
C TRP A 51 12.97 8.38 5.09
N GLY A 52 12.89 7.18 5.67
CA GLY A 52 13.84 6.75 6.69
C GLY A 52 15.29 6.70 6.18
N ILE A 53 15.52 6.15 4.98
CA ILE A 53 16.87 6.10 4.39
C ILE A 53 17.21 7.38 3.62
N ILE A 54 16.22 8.01 2.97
CA ILE A 54 16.45 9.23 2.17
C ILE A 54 16.96 10.36 3.06
N THR A 55 16.38 10.57 4.24
CA THR A 55 16.81 11.63 5.16
C THR A 55 18.26 11.45 5.62
N VAL A 56 18.69 10.20 5.83
CA VAL A 56 20.10 9.86 6.14
C VAL A 56 21.00 10.20 4.96
N GLN A 57 20.61 9.83 3.74
CA GLN A 57 21.42 10.13 2.55
C GLN A 57 21.46 11.62 2.22
N MET A 58 20.37 12.37 2.46
CA MET A 58 20.36 13.82 2.32
C MET A 58 21.38 14.49 3.23
N LEU A 59 21.52 14.04 4.49
CA LEU A 59 22.58 14.50 5.39
C LEU A 59 23.98 14.20 4.83
N ASN A 60 24.20 12.96 4.35
CA ASN A 60 25.50 12.55 3.81
C ASN A 60 25.89 13.33 2.54
N LEU A 61 24.91 13.73 1.73
CA LEU A 61 25.10 14.49 0.49
C LEU A 61 25.15 16.01 0.70
N GLY A 62 25.05 16.49 1.95
CA GLY A 62 25.19 17.90 2.27
C GLY A 62 23.98 18.78 1.89
N TYR A 63 22.77 18.22 1.95
CA TYR A 63 21.55 19.02 1.75
C TYR A 63 21.47 20.19 2.76
N PRO A 64 20.88 21.34 2.37
CA PRO A 64 20.85 22.56 3.19
C PRO A 64 19.78 22.54 4.30
N PHE A 65 19.46 21.35 4.84
CA PHE A 65 18.47 21.17 5.90
C PHE A 65 19.14 20.70 7.18
N SER A 66 18.67 21.21 8.31
CA SER A 66 19.10 20.73 9.62
C SER A 66 18.61 19.30 9.87
N GLN A 67 19.29 18.60 10.77
CA GLN A 67 18.89 17.26 11.19
C GLN A 67 17.46 17.23 11.74
N ALA A 68 17.06 18.25 12.51
CA ALA A 68 15.70 18.35 13.05
C ALA A 68 14.65 18.46 11.95
N GLU A 69 14.91 19.25 10.90
CA GLU A 69 14.01 19.38 9.75
C GLU A 69 13.87 18.07 8.98
N LEU A 70 14.96 17.34 8.77
CA LEU A 70 14.92 16.05 8.08
C LEU A 70 14.15 14.99 8.90
N PHE A 71 14.25 15.00 10.22
CA PHE A 71 13.40 14.15 11.07
C PHE A 71 11.91 14.45 10.91
N THR A 72 11.52 15.70 10.59
CA THR A 72 10.11 16.02 10.34
C THR A 72 9.56 15.29 9.12
N LEU A 73 10.38 14.99 8.10
CA LEU A 73 9.95 14.27 6.89
C LEU A 73 9.49 12.85 7.24
N THR A 74 10.31 12.12 8.01
CA THR A 74 9.95 10.78 8.49
C THR A 74 8.74 10.81 9.42
N ALA A 75 8.63 11.82 10.28
CA ALA A 75 7.47 11.99 11.16
C ALA A 75 6.17 12.27 10.39
N ILE A 76 6.21 13.14 9.39
CA ILE A 76 5.08 13.45 8.52
C ILE A 76 4.63 12.20 7.76
N ALA A 77 5.57 11.45 7.16
CA ALA A 77 5.27 10.18 6.50
C ALA A 77 4.59 9.16 7.42
N GLY A 78 5.08 9.03 8.65
CA GLY A 78 4.51 8.17 9.68
C GLY A 78 3.07 8.58 10.06
N LEU A 79 2.87 9.87 10.35
CA LEU A 79 1.56 10.42 10.70
C LEU A 79 0.56 10.27 9.55
N ALA A 80 0.94 10.66 8.34
CA ALA A 80 0.12 10.54 7.14
C ALA A 80 -0.30 9.10 6.89
N GLY A 81 0.63 8.15 7.03
CA GLY A 81 0.34 6.73 6.92
C GLY A 81 -0.69 6.24 7.92
N ALA A 82 -0.57 6.63 9.19
CA ALA A 82 -1.55 6.28 10.22
C ALA A 82 -2.93 6.87 9.92
N THR A 83 -3.00 8.15 9.53
CA THR A 83 -4.26 8.83 9.18
C THR A 83 -4.93 8.20 7.97
N MET A 84 -4.16 7.86 6.92
CA MET A 84 -4.68 7.30 5.67
C MET A 84 -5.25 5.88 5.81
N ARG A 85 -4.94 5.15 6.88
CA ARG A 85 -5.55 3.83 7.16
C ARG A 85 -7.06 3.89 7.34
N ILE A 86 -7.56 4.98 7.95
CA ILE A 86 -8.99 5.16 8.21
C ILE A 86 -9.79 5.25 6.89
N PRO A 87 -9.54 6.25 6.00
CA PRO A 87 -10.27 6.36 4.74
C PRO A 87 -10.01 5.16 3.82
N ALA A 88 -8.78 4.61 3.79
CA ALA A 88 -8.46 3.47 2.93
C ALA A 88 -9.26 2.21 3.27
N SER A 89 -9.61 2.01 4.55
CA SER A 89 -10.45 0.89 4.98
C SER A 89 -11.87 0.98 4.41
N PHE A 90 -12.40 2.19 4.24
CA PHE A 90 -13.74 2.41 3.67
C PHE A 90 -13.76 2.28 2.13
N LEU A 91 -12.66 2.61 1.45
CA LEU A 91 -12.57 2.54 -0.02
C LEU A 91 -12.89 1.14 -0.57
N ILE A 92 -12.52 0.08 0.15
CA ILE A 92 -12.83 -1.31 -0.22
C ILE A 92 -14.34 -1.53 -0.31
N ARG A 93 -15.11 -1.00 0.65
CA ARG A 93 -16.57 -1.14 0.65
C ARG A 93 -17.24 -0.30 -0.45
N LEU A 94 -16.65 0.84 -0.80
CA LEU A 94 -17.22 1.77 -1.77
C LEU A 94 -16.91 1.38 -3.23
N SER A 95 -15.69 0.92 -3.50
CA SER A 95 -15.18 0.73 -4.86
C SER A 95 -14.80 -0.72 -5.19
N GLY A 96 -14.84 -1.61 -4.21
CA GLY A 96 -14.44 -3.01 -4.34
C GLY A 96 -12.91 -3.20 -4.30
N GLY A 97 -12.50 -4.44 -4.05
CA GLY A 97 -11.09 -4.83 -3.88
C GLY A 97 -10.20 -4.49 -5.07
N ARG A 98 -10.64 -4.89 -6.28
CA ARG A 98 -9.88 -4.69 -7.52
C ARG A 98 -9.55 -3.22 -7.76
N ASN A 99 -10.57 -2.36 -7.70
CA ASN A 99 -10.42 -0.95 -8.03
C ASN A 99 -9.67 -0.21 -6.92
N THR A 100 -9.89 -0.57 -5.65
CA THR A 100 -9.15 0.03 -4.54
C THR A 100 -7.67 -0.26 -4.65
N ILE A 101 -7.28 -1.54 -4.80
CA ILE A 101 -5.86 -1.91 -4.92
C ILE A 101 -5.21 -1.23 -6.13
N PHE A 102 -5.91 -1.20 -7.27
CA PHE A 102 -5.41 -0.49 -8.45
C PHE A 102 -5.19 1.00 -8.19
N LEU A 103 -6.22 1.69 -7.68
CA LEU A 103 -6.18 3.13 -7.43
C LEU A 103 -5.07 3.48 -6.43
N THR A 104 -5.05 2.80 -5.29
CA THR A 104 -4.13 3.16 -4.23
C THR A 104 -2.68 2.80 -4.58
N THR A 105 -2.46 1.75 -5.39
CA THR A 105 -1.12 1.45 -5.95
C THR A 105 -0.71 2.46 -7.02
N ALA A 106 -1.62 2.88 -7.90
CA ALA A 106 -1.34 3.93 -8.89
C ALA A 106 -1.00 5.27 -8.23
N MET A 107 -1.67 5.61 -7.13
CA MET A 107 -1.38 6.81 -6.34
C MET A 107 0.03 6.82 -5.73
N LEU A 108 0.72 5.67 -5.61
CA LEU A 108 2.11 5.59 -5.16
C LEU A 108 3.12 6.05 -6.20
N LEU A 109 2.73 6.10 -7.49
CA LEU A 109 3.61 6.61 -8.54
C LEU A 109 3.91 8.10 -8.35
N ALA A 110 2.90 8.88 -7.94
CA ALA A 110 3.05 10.32 -7.70
C ALA A 110 4.14 10.65 -6.64
N PRO A 111 4.13 10.09 -5.41
CA PRO A 111 5.17 10.37 -4.42
C PRO A 111 6.50 9.71 -4.77
N ALA A 112 6.52 8.55 -5.45
CA ALA A 112 7.77 7.92 -5.86
C ALA A 112 8.51 8.76 -6.91
N ILE A 113 7.81 9.18 -7.96
CA ILE A 113 8.37 10.03 -9.03
C ILE A 113 8.65 11.43 -8.48
N GLY A 114 7.70 12.01 -7.73
CA GLY A 114 7.83 13.33 -7.15
C GLY A 114 9.00 13.45 -6.17
N THR A 115 9.24 12.43 -5.34
CA THR A 115 10.43 12.41 -4.48
C THR A 115 11.71 12.33 -5.31
N GLY A 116 11.73 11.52 -6.38
CA GLY A 116 12.87 11.46 -7.31
C GLY A 116 13.16 12.80 -8.00
N ILE A 117 12.14 13.60 -8.29
CA ILE A 117 12.29 14.96 -8.85
C ILE A 117 12.81 15.92 -7.77
N VAL A 118 12.17 15.95 -6.60
CA VAL A 118 12.55 16.86 -5.51
C VAL A 118 13.99 16.61 -5.04
N LEU A 119 14.46 15.36 -5.05
CA LEU A 119 15.86 15.01 -4.74
C LEU A 119 16.88 15.44 -5.81
N GLN A 120 16.46 15.89 -6.99
CA GLN A 120 17.36 16.49 -7.98
C GLN A 120 17.53 17.99 -7.76
N HIS A 121 16.74 18.58 -6.85
CA HIS A 121 16.70 20.00 -6.57
C HIS A 121 16.94 20.30 -5.07
N PRO A 122 18.18 20.17 -4.57
CA PRO A 122 18.50 20.44 -3.17
C PRO A 122 18.21 21.88 -2.72
N GLU A 123 18.13 22.81 -3.67
CA GLU A 123 17.82 24.23 -3.47
C GLU A 123 16.33 24.50 -3.22
N TRP A 124 15.45 23.52 -3.48
CA TRP A 124 14.03 23.69 -3.26
C TRP A 124 13.68 23.79 -1.77
N PRO A 125 12.59 24.50 -1.42
CA PRO A 125 12.22 24.69 -0.03
C PRO A 125 11.77 23.37 0.63
N LEU A 126 12.00 23.26 1.95
CA LEU A 126 11.68 22.06 2.75
C LEU A 126 10.23 21.58 2.55
N TRP A 127 9.27 22.49 2.35
CA TRP A 127 7.87 22.11 2.17
C TRP A 127 7.64 21.21 0.95
N SER A 128 8.47 21.31 -0.10
CA SER A 128 8.36 20.45 -1.29
C SER A 128 8.66 18.98 -0.93
N PHE A 129 9.65 18.76 -0.06
CA PHE A 129 9.97 17.45 0.50
C PHE A 129 8.87 16.98 1.47
N GLN A 130 8.36 17.88 2.32
CA GLN A 130 7.27 17.58 3.25
C GLN A 130 5.98 17.18 2.55
N LEU A 131 5.64 17.77 1.39
CA LEU A 131 4.48 17.36 0.60
C LEU A 131 4.64 15.94 0.04
N MET A 132 5.85 15.58 -0.42
CA MET A 132 6.11 14.22 -0.89
C MET A 132 6.11 13.20 0.25
N ALA A 133 6.61 13.58 1.44
CA ALA A 133 6.48 12.81 2.66
C ALA A 133 5.02 12.64 3.12
N LEU A 134 4.20 13.69 3.01
CA LEU A 134 2.77 13.61 3.30
C LEU A 134 2.07 12.64 2.34
N TRP A 135 2.35 12.74 1.04
CA TRP A 135 1.72 11.89 0.03
C TRP A 135 2.14 10.42 0.15
N CYS A 136 3.38 10.12 0.55
CA CYS A 136 3.81 8.73 0.72
C CYS A 136 2.99 7.96 1.78
N GLY A 137 2.28 8.68 2.67
CA GLY A 137 1.29 8.12 3.60
C GLY A 137 0.18 7.29 2.94
N VAL A 138 -0.07 7.48 1.64
CA VAL A 138 -0.96 6.58 0.85
C VAL A 138 -0.50 5.11 0.96
N GLY A 139 0.80 4.86 1.01
CA GLY A 139 1.36 3.51 1.21
C GLY A 139 1.00 2.90 2.57
N GLY A 140 0.90 3.72 3.62
CA GLY A 140 0.38 3.29 4.92
C GLY A 140 -1.11 2.94 4.88
N GLY A 141 -1.89 3.66 4.04
CA GLY A 141 -3.29 3.36 3.74
C GLY A 141 -3.49 2.04 2.99
N ASN A 142 -2.59 1.72 2.04
CA ASN A 142 -2.59 0.45 1.28
C ASN A 142 -2.65 -0.78 2.20
N PHE A 143 -1.97 -0.72 3.35
CA PHE A 143 -1.99 -1.82 4.31
C PHE A 143 -3.41 -2.12 4.81
N ALA A 144 -4.15 -1.10 5.22
CA ALA A 144 -5.49 -1.29 5.77
C ALA A 144 -6.48 -1.80 4.70
N SER A 145 -6.44 -1.23 3.50
CA SER A 145 -7.30 -1.65 2.37
C SER A 145 -6.95 -3.06 1.88
N SER A 146 -5.66 -3.38 1.73
CA SER A 146 -5.18 -4.70 1.32
C SER A 146 -5.58 -5.79 2.32
N MET A 147 -5.42 -5.54 3.62
CA MET A 147 -5.82 -6.48 4.66
C MET A 147 -7.33 -6.69 4.72
N SER A 148 -8.11 -5.62 4.62
CA SER A 148 -9.57 -5.72 4.55
C SER A 148 -10.02 -6.46 3.29
N ASN A 149 -9.27 -6.36 2.19
CA ASN A 149 -9.60 -7.07 0.95
C ASN A 149 -9.32 -8.57 1.08
N ILE A 150 -8.09 -8.94 1.44
CA ILE A 150 -7.65 -10.34 1.49
C ILE A 150 -8.43 -11.15 2.53
N SER A 151 -8.82 -10.54 3.65
CA SER A 151 -9.62 -11.22 4.67
C SER A 151 -10.95 -11.78 4.11
N THR A 152 -11.53 -11.15 3.10
CA THR A 152 -12.81 -11.59 2.49
C THR A 152 -12.66 -12.72 1.47
N PHE A 153 -11.45 -12.98 0.99
CA PHE A 153 -11.16 -14.03 0.00
C PHE A 153 -10.85 -15.39 0.61
N PHE A 154 -10.59 -15.50 1.91
CA PHE A 154 -10.20 -16.76 2.54
C PHE A 154 -11.27 -17.22 3.53
N PRO A 155 -11.54 -18.55 3.64
CA PRO A 155 -12.34 -19.07 4.75
C PRO A 155 -11.66 -18.81 6.08
N LYS A 156 -12.43 -18.74 7.17
CA LYS A 156 -11.93 -18.48 8.53
C LYS A 156 -10.75 -19.37 8.90
N ARG A 157 -10.78 -20.65 8.49
CA ARG A 157 -9.71 -21.62 8.76
C ARG A 157 -8.36 -21.29 8.10
N LEU A 158 -8.34 -20.53 7.00
CA LEU A 158 -7.13 -20.14 6.26
C LEU A 158 -6.84 -18.63 6.32
N GLN A 159 -7.73 -17.84 6.92
CA GLN A 159 -7.63 -16.38 6.94
C GLN A 159 -6.33 -15.91 7.62
N GLY A 160 -5.92 -16.56 8.71
CA GLY A 160 -4.65 -16.27 9.39
C GLY A 160 -3.44 -16.45 8.47
N THR A 161 -3.41 -17.52 7.67
CA THR A 161 -2.34 -17.77 6.69
C THR A 161 -2.36 -16.72 5.57
N GLY A 162 -3.52 -16.43 5.00
CA GLY A 162 -3.64 -15.44 3.92
C GLY A 162 -3.22 -14.04 4.37
N LEU A 163 -3.68 -13.60 5.54
CA LEU A 163 -3.30 -12.32 6.13
C LEU A 163 -1.83 -12.31 6.54
N GLY A 164 -1.32 -13.39 7.13
CA GLY A 164 0.08 -13.51 7.53
C GLY A 164 1.03 -13.42 6.35
N LEU A 165 0.74 -14.13 5.26
CA LEU A 165 1.52 -14.04 4.01
C LEU A 165 1.47 -12.63 3.42
N ASN A 166 0.28 -12.02 3.35
CA ASN A 166 0.12 -10.67 2.82
C ASN A 166 0.87 -9.62 3.66
N ALA A 167 0.68 -9.60 4.99
CA ALA A 167 1.42 -8.71 5.88
C ALA A 167 2.92 -8.96 5.84
N GLY A 168 3.31 -10.22 6.02
CA GLY A 168 4.71 -10.60 6.17
C GLY A 168 5.50 -10.22 4.92
N LEU A 169 5.06 -10.72 3.76
CA LEU A 169 5.67 -10.43 2.46
C LEU A 169 5.54 -8.95 2.08
N GLY A 170 4.45 -8.29 2.45
CA GLY A 170 4.31 -6.85 2.25
C GLY A 170 5.33 -6.02 3.04
N ASN A 171 5.56 -6.33 4.32
CA ASN A 171 6.50 -5.59 5.17
C ASN A 171 7.96 -5.70 4.70
N PHE A 172 8.32 -6.77 3.96
CA PHE A 172 9.65 -6.84 3.32
C PHE A 172 9.93 -5.65 2.41
N GLY A 173 8.90 -4.95 1.89
CA GLY A 173 9.09 -3.72 1.12
C GLY A 173 9.88 -2.64 1.87
N VAL A 174 9.72 -2.54 3.19
CA VAL A 174 10.52 -1.61 4.02
C VAL A 174 12.00 -2.00 3.96
N THR A 175 12.30 -3.28 4.18
CA THR A 175 13.67 -3.79 4.13
C THR A 175 14.27 -3.64 2.74
N THR A 176 13.56 -4.05 1.69
CA THR A 176 14.05 -3.97 0.30
C THR A 176 14.37 -2.54 -0.11
N MET A 177 13.60 -1.54 0.35
CA MET A 177 13.87 -0.13 0.07
C MET A 177 15.09 0.42 0.85
N GLN A 178 15.44 -0.19 1.97
CA GLN A 178 16.54 0.26 2.83
C GLN A 178 17.88 -0.41 2.51
N ILE A 179 17.90 -1.41 1.61
CA ILE A 179 19.15 -2.01 1.14
C ILE A 179 19.86 -1.00 0.25
N VAL A 180 21.08 -0.63 0.65
CA VAL A 180 22.00 0.28 -0.07
C VAL A 180 23.23 -0.51 -0.50
#